data_AF-A0A1F2R8Q7-F1
#
_entry.id   AF-A0A1F2R8Q7-F1
#
_cell.length_a   1.000
_cell.length_b   1.000
_cell.length_c   1.000
_cell.angle_alpha   90.00
_cell.angle_beta   90.00
_cell.angle_gamma   90.00
#
_symmetry.space_group_name_H-M   'P 1'
#
loop_
_entity.id
_entity.type
_entity.pdbx_description
1 polymer ?
#
loop_
_entity_poly.entity_id
_entity_poly.type
_entity_poly.pdbx_seq_one_letter_code
_entity_poly.pdbx_strand_id
1 'polypeptide(L)'
;MHPAVIKPAEHAEWRPDKMGKSTIYQSPHVLVGLNAFEPGQSHSLHAHAGMDKVYQAIEGEGVFLLEGMTTGRPHRHYHDGSLLEIGSKGEYAMGSRVLITTGLIAAVVGLSVGSALAQQVTKPEVSGIRNLARLETTVACAGATAVEAVPEIKKMGFASIINLREASEAGAELEREEAAAKAVGIRYFHVPFNGGSPNTKAADQFLAAITSPGAEPAFIHCSGGNRAATMWLIKRIAVDRWDVERATQEAIALGQTSAALRQFAIDYALAHRR
;
A
#
# COMPACT_ATOMS: atom_id res chain seq x y z
N MET A 1 -5.64 12.27 36.20
CA MET A 1 -4.49 11.53 36.76
C MET A 1 -3.24 11.98 36.02
N HIS A 2 -2.07 12.01 36.66
CA HIS A 2 -0.81 12.03 35.91
C HIS A 2 -0.63 10.68 35.19
N PRO A 3 0.05 10.64 34.04
CA PRO A 3 0.47 9.37 33.43
C PRO A 3 1.47 8.66 34.37
N ALA A 4 1.29 7.36 34.57
CA ALA A 4 2.27 6.55 35.28
C ALA A 4 3.55 6.39 34.45
N VAL A 5 4.71 6.34 35.12
CA VAL A 5 6.00 6.12 34.45
C VAL A 5 6.09 4.65 34.04
N ILE A 6 6.17 4.42 32.73
CA ILE A 6 6.39 3.09 32.14
C ILE A 6 7.90 2.81 32.10
N LYS A 7 8.33 1.64 32.57
CA LYS A 7 9.72 1.18 32.51
C LYS A 7 9.83 0.03 31.49
N PRO A 8 10.43 0.22 30.31
CA PRO A 8 10.45 -0.82 29.27
C PRO A 8 10.99 -2.18 29.74
N ALA A 9 12.05 -2.20 30.56
CA ALA A 9 12.65 -3.44 31.06
C ALA A 9 11.70 -4.33 31.88
N GLU A 10 10.71 -3.75 32.58
CA GLU A 10 9.69 -4.52 33.34
C GLU A 10 8.65 -5.18 32.41
N HIS A 11 8.70 -4.91 31.11
CA HIS A 11 7.86 -5.49 30.07
C HIS A 11 8.66 -6.31 29.02
N ALA A 12 9.94 -6.60 29.27
CA ALA A 12 10.78 -7.36 28.34
C ALA A 12 10.43 -8.86 28.34
N GLU A 13 9.94 -9.37 27.20
CA GLU A 13 9.80 -10.81 26.99
C GLU A 13 11.09 -11.39 26.39
N TRP A 14 11.75 -12.29 27.12
CA TRP A 14 12.92 -13.03 26.61
C TRP A 14 12.49 -14.42 26.12
N ARG A 15 13.07 -14.86 25.00
CA ARG A 15 12.73 -16.13 24.34
C ARG A 15 14.00 -16.67 23.65
N PRO A 16 14.37 -17.94 23.83
CA PRO A 16 15.60 -18.48 23.26
C PRO A 16 15.51 -18.78 21.77
N ASP A 17 14.30 -19.07 21.26
CA ASP A 17 14.08 -19.52 19.88
C ASP A 17 13.96 -18.38 18.85
N LYS A 18 13.71 -17.15 19.30
CA LYS A 18 13.53 -15.95 18.47
C LYS A 18 13.53 -14.68 19.32
N MET A 19 13.71 -13.54 18.66
CA MET A 19 13.43 -12.21 19.25
C MET A 19 12.07 -12.19 19.96
N GLY A 20 12.05 -11.79 21.23
CA GLY A 20 10.82 -11.55 21.99
C GLY A 20 10.24 -10.16 21.71
N LYS A 21 8.94 -9.99 21.88
CA LYS A 21 8.23 -8.76 21.50
C LYS A 21 7.01 -8.51 22.39
N SER A 22 6.93 -7.31 22.98
CA SER A 22 5.80 -6.84 23.76
C SER A 22 5.35 -5.44 23.32
N THR A 23 4.12 -5.04 23.72
CA THR A 23 3.60 -3.68 23.52
C THR A 23 3.54 -2.99 24.88
N ILE A 24 4.24 -1.86 25.04
CA ILE A 24 4.30 -1.12 26.30
C ILE A 24 3.35 0.10 26.31
N TYR A 25 2.96 0.61 25.14
CA TYR A 25 1.92 1.64 25.00
C TYR A 25 1.24 1.54 23.63
N GLN A 26 -0.06 1.86 23.57
CA GLN A 26 -0.80 1.97 22.31
C GLN A 26 -1.90 3.04 22.39
N SER A 27 -2.04 3.82 21.32
CA SER A 27 -3.11 4.78 21.07
C SER A 27 -3.51 4.76 19.57
N PRO A 28 -4.52 5.54 19.14
CA PRO A 28 -4.85 5.68 17.71
C PRO A 28 -3.75 6.29 16.83
N HIS A 29 -2.69 6.84 17.43
CA HIS A 29 -1.63 7.59 16.72
C HIS A 29 -0.21 7.10 17.01
N VAL A 30 0.01 6.37 18.12
CA VAL A 30 1.33 5.92 18.55
C VAL A 30 1.23 4.51 19.13
N LEU A 31 2.10 3.60 18.66
CA LEU A 31 2.34 2.32 19.30
C LEU A 31 3.81 2.27 19.71
N VAL A 32 4.07 2.01 20.99
CA VAL A 32 5.42 1.78 21.53
C VAL A 32 5.51 0.30 21.90
N GLY A 33 6.36 -0.42 21.17
CA GLY A 33 6.68 -1.81 21.43
C GLY A 33 8.13 -1.97 21.87
N LEU A 34 8.42 -3.07 22.56
CA LEU A 34 9.76 -3.46 22.96
C LEU A 34 10.12 -4.77 22.27
N ASN A 35 11.30 -4.79 21.63
CA ASN A 35 11.91 -5.99 21.09
C ASN A 35 13.08 -6.39 22.00
N ALA A 36 13.20 -7.66 22.36
CA ALA A 36 14.28 -8.20 23.17
C ALA A 36 15.00 -9.33 22.42
N PHE A 37 16.33 -9.37 22.52
CA PHE A 37 17.21 -10.22 21.70
C PHE A 37 18.21 -10.97 22.59
N GLU A 38 18.15 -12.28 22.63
CA GLU A 38 19.23 -13.07 23.22
C GLU A 38 20.49 -13.05 22.31
N PRO A 39 21.71 -13.25 22.86
CA PRO A 39 22.95 -13.16 22.08
C PRO A 39 22.96 -14.06 20.84
N GLY A 40 23.36 -13.50 19.69
CA GLY A 40 23.36 -14.21 18.40
C GLY A 40 22.00 -14.24 17.69
N GLN A 41 20.90 -13.79 18.31
CA GLN A 41 19.64 -13.60 17.60
C GLN A 41 19.70 -12.41 16.63
N SER A 42 18.90 -12.50 15.58
CA SER A 42 18.70 -11.45 14.59
C SER A 42 17.22 -11.24 14.30
N HIS A 43 16.90 -10.15 13.61
CA HIS A 43 15.56 -9.90 13.09
C HIS A 43 15.67 -9.16 11.76
N SER A 44 15.19 -9.78 10.67
CA SER A 44 15.19 -9.18 9.34
C SER A 44 14.38 -7.88 9.32
N LEU A 45 14.80 -6.89 8.53
CA LEU A 45 14.08 -5.62 8.47
C LEU A 45 12.68 -5.79 7.85
N HIS A 46 11.67 -5.80 8.70
CA HIS A 46 10.27 -5.82 8.29
C HIS A 46 9.72 -4.38 8.26
N ALA A 47 9.69 -3.77 7.08
CA ALA A 47 9.03 -2.47 6.93
C ALA A 47 7.52 -2.61 7.19
N HIS A 48 6.97 -1.72 8.02
CA HIS A 48 5.53 -1.42 8.03
C HIS A 48 5.41 0.02 7.58
N ALA A 49 5.41 0.23 6.27
CA ALA A 49 5.45 1.59 5.73
C ALA A 49 4.15 2.34 6.08
N GLY A 50 4.25 3.66 6.25
CA GLY A 50 3.21 4.47 6.89
C GLY A 50 3.26 4.47 8.42
N MET A 51 4.20 3.72 9.04
CA MET A 51 4.60 3.92 10.43
C MET A 51 6.10 4.15 10.49
N ASP A 52 6.51 5.34 10.94
CA ASP A 52 7.92 5.66 11.17
C ASP A 52 8.44 4.88 12.39
N LYS A 53 9.30 3.88 12.12
CA LYS A 53 9.91 3.05 13.16
C LYS A 53 11.23 3.66 13.63
N VAL A 54 11.14 4.65 14.50
CA VAL A 54 12.30 5.10 15.29
C VAL A 54 12.70 3.96 16.23
N TYR A 55 13.88 3.40 16.04
CA TYR A 55 14.47 2.47 17.00
C TYR A 55 15.45 3.23 17.89
N GLN A 56 15.18 3.24 19.19
CA GLN A 56 16.16 3.61 20.19
C GLN A 56 16.81 2.34 20.72
N ALA A 57 18.14 2.29 20.75
CA ALA A 57 18.85 1.26 21.50
C ALA A 57 18.64 1.54 23.00
N ILE A 58 17.66 0.85 23.60
CA ILE A 58 17.38 0.95 25.05
C ILE A 58 18.52 0.28 25.81
N GLU A 59 18.78 -1.00 25.55
CA GLU A 59 19.80 -1.79 26.24
C GLU A 59 20.45 -2.76 25.26
N GLY A 60 21.78 -2.66 25.09
CA GLY A 60 22.55 -3.55 24.23
C GLY A 60 23.66 -2.85 23.45
N GLU A 61 24.39 -3.63 22.66
CA GLU A 61 25.17 -3.17 21.53
C GLU A 61 24.69 -3.91 20.30
N GLY A 62 24.48 -3.17 19.22
CA GLY A 62 23.99 -3.73 17.97
C GLY A 62 24.77 -3.23 16.76
N VAL A 63 25.04 -4.16 15.86
CA VAL A 63 25.40 -3.87 14.47
C VAL A 63 24.13 -3.52 13.73
N PHE A 64 24.09 -2.36 13.06
CA PHE A 64 22.95 -1.98 12.22
C PHE A 64 23.35 -1.58 10.79
N LEU A 65 22.62 -2.13 9.81
CA LEU A 65 22.52 -1.58 8.45
C LEU A 65 21.60 -0.35 8.44
N LEU A 66 21.98 0.63 7.63
CA LEU A 66 21.21 1.83 7.29
C LEU A 66 20.86 1.85 5.79
N GLU A 67 19.91 2.69 5.41
CA GLU A 67 19.54 2.89 4.01
C GLU A 67 20.69 3.51 3.19
N GLY A 68 20.75 3.15 1.90
CA GLY A 68 21.80 3.60 0.99
C GLY A 68 23.17 2.90 1.14
N MET A 69 23.37 2.07 2.17
CA MET A 69 24.64 1.35 2.39
C MET A 69 24.57 -0.08 1.83
N THR A 70 25.36 -0.37 0.79
CA THR A 70 25.58 -1.73 0.31
C THR A 70 26.48 -2.53 1.27
N THR A 71 26.36 -3.87 1.21
CA THR A 71 26.96 -4.85 2.12
C THR A 71 28.50 -4.94 2.14
N GLY A 72 29.20 -3.94 1.58
CA GLY A 72 30.65 -3.96 1.39
C GLY A 72 31.49 -3.35 2.51
N ARG A 73 30.99 -2.34 3.25
CA ARG A 73 31.73 -1.64 4.34
C ARG A 73 30.89 -0.59 5.06
N PRO A 74 31.11 -0.40 6.36
CA PRO A 74 30.82 -1.37 7.41
C PRO A 74 29.54 -0.98 8.17
N HIS A 75 28.93 -1.94 8.85
CA HIS A 75 27.92 -1.65 9.85
C HIS A 75 28.46 -0.68 10.91
N ARG A 76 27.64 0.25 11.39
CA ARG A 76 27.95 0.99 12.62
C ARG A 76 27.58 0.14 13.83
N HIS A 77 28.45 0.16 14.83
CA HIS A 77 28.09 -0.24 16.19
C HIS A 77 27.27 0.90 16.80
N TYR A 78 26.16 0.55 17.42
CA TYR A 78 25.33 1.47 18.17
C TYR A 78 25.22 0.97 19.60
N HIS A 79 25.63 1.83 20.51
CA HIS A 79 25.55 1.68 21.95
C HIS A 79 24.25 2.36 22.44
N ASP A 80 23.98 2.29 23.73
CA ASP A 80 22.89 3.03 24.39
C ASP A 80 22.81 4.52 23.99
N GLY A 81 21.61 5.10 24.10
CA GLY A 81 21.30 6.48 23.76
C GLY A 81 21.18 6.73 22.25
N SER A 82 21.68 5.80 21.42
CA SER A 82 21.62 5.90 19.96
C SER A 82 20.17 5.94 19.45
N LEU A 83 19.83 7.03 18.76
CA LEU A 83 18.67 7.12 17.89
C LEU A 83 19.03 6.53 16.51
N LEU A 84 18.24 5.59 16.00
CA LEU A 84 18.44 5.03 14.66
C LEU A 84 17.22 5.31 13.76
N GLU A 85 17.45 6.09 12.71
CA GLU A 85 16.60 6.13 11.53
C GLU A 85 17.01 4.97 10.60
N ILE A 86 16.11 4.00 10.40
CA ILE A 86 16.41 2.78 9.64
C ILE A 86 15.45 2.66 8.44
N GLY A 87 15.94 3.06 7.27
CA GLY A 87 15.24 2.89 6.00
C GLY A 87 15.40 1.51 5.35
N SER A 88 15.02 1.40 4.08
CA SER A 88 14.35 0.22 3.52
C SER A 88 15.23 -0.83 2.81
N LYS A 89 16.04 -1.60 3.57
CA LYS A 89 16.37 -3.05 3.35
C LYS A 89 17.59 -3.47 4.20
N GLY A 90 17.55 -4.66 4.83
CA GLY A 90 18.73 -5.24 5.49
C GLY A 90 18.48 -6.45 6.40
N GLU A 91 19.55 -7.22 6.62
CA GLU A 91 19.66 -8.26 7.66
C GLU A 91 20.76 -7.89 8.68
N TYR A 92 20.68 -8.45 9.89
CA TYR A 92 21.47 -8.04 11.04
C TYR A 92 22.10 -9.26 11.74
N ALA A 93 23.22 -9.06 12.42
CA ALA A 93 23.83 -10.04 13.32
C ALA A 93 24.40 -9.30 14.54
N MET A 94 24.08 -9.74 15.76
CA MET A 94 24.25 -8.93 16.97
C MET A 94 25.20 -9.58 18.00
N GLY A 95 26.05 -8.77 18.64
CA GLY A 95 27.08 -9.24 19.58
C GLY A 95 27.27 -8.37 20.83
N SER A 96 26.68 -8.81 21.95
CA SER A 96 27.14 -8.62 23.34
C SER A 96 27.15 -7.21 24.02
N ARG A 97 26.11 -6.91 24.86
CA ARG A 97 26.01 -5.94 26.01
C ARG A 97 25.86 -4.42 25.68
N VAL A 98 25.07 -3.51 26.32
CA VAL A 98 24.37 -3.28 27.64
C VAL A 98 25.07 -2.10 28.39
N LEU A 99 24.45 -1.01 28.92
CA LEU A 99 23.08 -0.70 29.47
C LEU A 99 22.61 0.77 29.16
N ILE A 100 21.39 1.16 29.58
CA ILE A 100 20.47 2.30 29.21
C ILE A 100 20.76 3.73 29.77
N THR A 101 20.45 4.86 29.05
CA THR A 101 19.65 6.07 29.48
C THR A 101 19.41 7.28 28.50
N THR A 102 18.13 7.55 28.19
CA THR A 102 17.42 8.88 28.03
C THR A 102 17.79 9.97 26.98
N GLY A 103 16.75 10.61 26.41
CA GLY A 103 16.80 11.97 25.82
C GLY A 103 15.57 12.35 24.97
N LEU A 104 14.96 13.53 25.16
CA LEU A 104 13.77 14.00 24.41
C LEU A 104 13.93 15.46 23.94
N ILE A 105 13.94 15.69 22.63
CA ILE A 105 13.88 17.03 22.00
C ILE A 105 12.96 16.95 20.77
N ALA A 106 12.10 17.96 20.60
CA ALA A 106 11.25 18.10 19.42
C ALA A 106 11.94 18.93 18.32
N ALA A 107 11.87 18.47 17.07
CA ALA A 107 12.32 19.21 15.90
C ALA A 107 11.24 19.16 14.80
N VAL A 108 10.43 20.21 14.70
CA VAL A 108 9.50 20.38 13.57
C VAL A 108 10.29 20.90 12.36
N VAL A 109 10.72 19.98 11.49
CA VAL A 109 11.35 20.31 10.20
C VAL A 109 10.54 19.64 9.09
N GLY A 110 9.71 20.42 8.40
CA GLY A 110 8.90 19.91 7.30
C GLY A 110 9.73 19.77 6.02
N LEU A 111 10.00 18.53 5.61
CA LEU A 111 10.51 18.19 4.28
C LEU A 111 9.71 17.00 3.72
N SER A 112 8.80 17.29 2.79
CA SER A 112 7.83 16.33 2.27
C SER A 112 8.45 15.39 1.23
N VAL A 113 8.88 14.20 1.66
CA VAL A 113 9.32 13.11 0.78
C VAL A 113 8.40 11.90 0.97
N GLY A 114 7.21 11.96 0.36
CA GLY A 114 6.22 10.89 0.49
C GLY A 114 6.64 9.61 -0.21
N SER A 115 6.73 8.49 0.51
CA SER A 115 6.82 7.17 -0.12
C SER A 115 6.10 6.06 0.65
N ALA A 116 5.01 5.62 0.01
CA ALA A 116 4.66 4.22 -0.08
C ALA A 116 4.43 3.48 1.25
N LEU A 117 3.33 3.81 1.94
CA LEU A 117 2.49 2.77 2.56
C LEU A 117 2.51 1.49 1.70
N ALA A 118 2.66 0.34 2.33
CA ALA A 118 2.58 -0.96 1.65
C ALA A 118 1.11 -1.23 1.31
N GLN A 119 0.65 -0.51 0.29
CA GLN A 119 -0.70 0.04 0.24
C GLN A 119 -1.73 -1.10 0.20
N GLN A 120 -2.51 -1.24 1.28
CA GLN A 120 -2.97 -2.56 1.69
C GLN A 120 -4.17 -3.03 0.87
N VAL A 121 -3.90 -3.87 -0.14
CA VAL A 121 -4.95 -4.52 -0.95
C VAL A 121 -5.68 -5.54 -0.10
N THR A 122 -6.92 -5.22 0.25
CA THR A 122 -7.89 -6.14 0.84
C THR A 122 -8.74 -6.78 -0.25
N LYS A 123 -9.29 -7.98 0.01
CA LYS A 123 -10.19 -8.67 -0.93
C LYS A 123 -11.51 -9.04 -0.23
N PRO A 124 -12.33 -8.04 0.14
CA PRO A 124 -13.60 -8.27 0.82
C PRO A 124 -14.61 -8.88 -0.14
N GLU A 125 -15.39 -9.86 0.33
CA GLU A 125 -16.54 -10.37 -0.40
C GLU A 125 -17.72 -9.40 -0.22
N VAL A 126 -18.31 -8.94 -1.33
CA VAL A 126 -19.48 -8.07 -1.35
C VAL A 126 -20.49 -8.66 -2.32
N SER A 127 -21.74 -8.80 -1.89
CA SER A 127 -22.80 -9.39 -2.71
C SER A 127 -22.96 -8.64 -4.03
N GLY A 128 -23.03 -9.38 -5.14
CA GLY A 128 -23.09 -8.82 -6.48
C GLY A 128 -21.77 -8.30 -7.05
N ILE A 129 -20.63 -8.33 -6.33
CA ILE A 129 -19.33 -7.87 -6.83
C ILE A 129 -18.32 -9.02 -6.91
N ARG A 130 -18.02 -9.49 -8.12
CA ARG A 130 -17.01 -10.52 -8.37
C ARG A 130 -15.59 -9.97 -8.24
N ASN A 131 -14.66 -10.78 -7.70
CA ASN A 131 -13.21 -10.52 -7.69
C ASN A 131 -12.82 -9.13 -7.14
N LEU A 132 -13.51 -8.64 -6.12
CA LEU A 132 -13.25 -7.33 -5.53
C LEU A 132 -11.89 -7.28 -4.82
N ALA A 133 -11.01 -6.40 -5.29
CA ALA A 133 -9.76 -6.04 -4.63
C ALA A 133 -9.74 -4.53 -4.35
N ARG A 134 -9.58 -4.13 -3.09
CA ARG A 134 -9.69 -2.74 -2.63
C ARG A 134 -8.37 -2.26 -2.03
N LEU A 135 -7.83 -1.19 -2.60
CA LEU A 135 -6.64 -0.48 -2.12
C LEU A 135 -7.06 0.64 -1.14
N GLU A 136 -7.12 0.29 0.15
CA GLU A 136 -7.46 1.22 1.24
C GLU A 136 -8.72 2.08 0.90
N THR A 137 -8.59 3.41 0.89
CA THR A 137 -9.63 4.35 0.46
C THR A 137 -9.30 5.03 -0.88
N THR A 138 -8.35 4.49 -1.67
CA THR A 138 -7.92 5.10 -2.94
C THR A 138 -8.65 4.54 -4.16
N VAL A 139 -8.68 3.22 -4.32
CA VAL A 139 -9.27 2.57 -5.50
C VAL A 139 -9.81 1.17 -5.18
N ALA A 140 -10.78 0.70 -5.96
CA ALA A 140 -11.08 -0.74 -6.08
C ALA A 140 -10.97 -1.20 -7.54
N CYS A 141 -10.52 -2.45 -7.71
CA CYS A 141 -10.53 -3.18 -8.97
C CYS A 141 -11.44 -4.40 -8.83
N ALA A 142 -12.40 -4.58 -9.75
CA ALA A 142 -13.40 -5.64 -9.66
C ALA A 142 -13.69 -6.33 -11.01
N GLY A 143 -14.31 -7.51 -10.92
CA GLY A 143 -14.96 -8.20 -12.01
C GLY A 143 -16.44 -7.80 -12.16
N ALA A 144 -17.22 -8.71 -12.73
CA ALA A 144 -18.64 -8.51 -12.98
C ALA A 144 -19.34 -7.97 -11.72
N THR A 145 -20.03 -6.85 -11.89
CA THR A 145 -20.69 -6.08 -10.84
C THR A 145 -22.17 -6.03 -11.20
N ALA A 146 -23.03 -6.38 -10.26
CA ALA A 146 -24.48 -6.35 -10.42
C ALA A 146 -25.01 -4.92 -10.21
N VAL A 147 -26.08 -4.56 -10.91
CA VAL A 147 -26.71 -3.23 -10.82
C VAL A 147 -27.15 -2.92 -9.38
N GLU A 148 -27.61 -3.96 -8.68
CA GLU A 148 -28.06 -3.94 -7.29
C GLU A 148 -26.91 -3.65 -6.29
N ALA A 149 -25.64 -3.78 -6.69
CA ALA A 149 -24.48 -3.47 -5.86
C ALA A 149 -24.05 -1.99 -5.95
N VAL A 150 -24.51 -1.23 -6.94
CA VAL A 150 -24.15 0.19 -7.13
C VAL A 150 -24.45 1.08 -5.90
N PRO A 151 -25.58 0.92 -5.19
CA PRO A 151 -25.81 1.62 -3.92
C PRO A 151 -24.81 1.27 -2.82
N GLU A 152 -24.25 0.05 -2.82
CA GLU A 152 -23.25 -0.37 -1.84
C GLU A 152 -21.87 0.21 -2.18
N ILE A 153 -21.50 0.26 -3.46
CA ILE A 153 -20.28 0.95 -3.94
C ILE A 153 -20.28 2.42 -3.48
N LYS A 154 -21.44 3.09 -3.51
CA LYS A 154 -21.59 4.45 -2.95
C LYS A 154 -21.37 4.49 -1.43
N LYS A 155 -21.94 3.55 -0.65
CA LYS A 155 -21.72 3.45 0.81
C LYS A 155 -20.27 3.14 1.19
N MET A 156 -19.57 2.37 0.36
CA MET A 156 -18.14 2.05 0.55
C MET A 156 -17.20 3.26 0.42
N GLY A 157 -17.72 4.42 -0.01
CA GLY A 157 -16.99 5.69 -0.09
C GLY A 157 -16.46 6.05 -1.47
N PHE A 158 -16.82 5.32 -2.52
CA PHE A 158 -16.37 5.63 -3.89
C PHE A 158 -17.11 6.84 -4.47
N ALA A 159 -16.35 7.72 -5.14
CA ALA A 159 -16.86 8.93 -5.80
C ALA A 159 -17.23 8.68 -7.28
N SER A 160 -16.63 7.67 -7.91
CA SER A 160 -16.97 7.22 -9.26
C SER A 160 -16.92 5.70 -9.46
N ILE A 161 -17.64 5.24 -10.48
CA ILE A 161 -17.54 3.92 -11.11
C ILE A 161 -16.96 4.12 -12.52
N ILE A 162 -15.98 3.29 -12.89
CA ILE A 162 -15.41 3.22 -14.24
C ILE A 162 -15.63 1.81 -14.78
N ASN A 163 -16.59 1.67 -15.71
CA ASN A 163 -16.93 0.42 -16.35
C ASN A 163 -16.10 0.22 -17.62
N LEU A 164 -15.26 -0.82 -17.64
CA LEU A 164 -14.39 -1.16 -18.77
C LEU A 164 -14.99 -2.20 -19.74
N ARG A 165 -16.24 -2.64 -19.54
CA ARG A 165 -16.87 -3.70 -20.32
C ARG A 165 -17.40 -3.18 -21.65
N GLU A 166 -17.30 -3.99 -22.69
CA GLU A 166 -17.96 -3.71 -23.98
C GLU A 166 -19.44 -4.09 -23.90
N ALA A 167 -20.32 -3.35 -24.59
CA ALA A 167 -21.77 -3.61 -24.60
C ALA A 167 -22.14 -5.00 -25.16
N SER A 168 -21.25 -5.59 -25.96
CA SER A 168 -21.36 -6.93 -26.53
C SER A 168 -20.94 -8.05 -25.58
N GLU A 169 -20.41 -7.75 -24.38
CA GLU A 169 -20.07 -8.80 -23.41
C GLU A 169 -21.32 -9.40 -22.75
N ALA A 170 -21.36 -10.72 -22.63
CA ALA A 170 -22.45 -11.43 -21.95
C ALA A 170 -22.70 -10.87 -20.54
N GLY A 171 -23.93 -10.42 -20.27
CA GLY A 171 -24.32 -9.80 -19.01
C GLY A 171 -23.65 -8.45 -18.71
N ALA A 172 -23.33 -7.64 -19.71
CA ALA A 172 -23.00 -6.22 -19.52
C ALA A 172 -24.30 -5.39 -19.45
N GLU A 173 -24.52 -4.73 -18.32
CA GLU A 173 -25.81 -4.11 -17.93
C GLU A 173 -25.76 -2.57 -18.06
N LEU A 174 -25.02 -2.06 -19.05
CA LEU A 174 -24.48 -0.68 -19.07
C LEU A 174 -25.51 0.41 -18.75
N GLU A 175 -26.67 0.40 -19.42
CA GLU A 175 -27.74 1.39 -19.22
C GLU A 175 -28.36 1.31 -17.83
N ARG A 176 -28.51 0.09 -17.29
CA ARG A 176 -29.09 -0.15 -15.95
C ARG A 176 -28.11 0.26 -14.86
N GLU A 177 -26.82 -0.01 -15.05
CA GLU A 177 -25.75 0.39 -14.14
C GLU A 177 -25.55 1.91 -14.12
N GLU A 178 -25.56 2.58 -15.28
CA GLU A 178 -25.52 4.05 -15.35
C GLU A 178 -26.75 4.69 -14.69
N ALA A 179 -27.95 4.14 -14.93
CA ALA A 179 -29.19 4.61 -14.29
C ALA A 179 -29.14 4.44 -12.76
N ALA A 180 -28.63 3.31 -12.25
CA ALA A 180 -28.44 3.08 -10.83
C ALA A 180 -27.38 4.03 -10.23
N ALA A 181 -26.28 4.27 -10.94
CA ALA A 181 -25.22 5.18 -10.51
C ALA A 181 -25.74 6.62 -10.39
N LYS A 182 -26.49 7.08 -11.39
CA LYS A 182 -27.20 8.36 -11.39
C LYS A 182 -28.20 8.48 -10.25
N ALA A 183 -28.94 7.41 -9.94
CA ALA A 183 -29.92 7.39 -8.86
C ALA A 183 -29.30 7.54 -7.45
N VAL A 184 -28.08 7.06 -7.23
CA VAL A 184 -27.36 7.18 -5.94
C VAL A 184 -26.32 8.32 -5.89
N GLY A 185 -26.23 9.13 -6.95
CA GLY A 185 -25.28 10.23 -7.03
C GLY A 185 -23.82 9.79 -6.96
N ILE A 186 -23.47 8.65 -7.58
CA ILE A 186 -22.08 8.29 -7.88
C ILE A 186 -21.81 8.63 -9.35
N ARG A 187 -20.61 9.12 -9.67
CA ARG A 187 -20.24 9.38 -11.06
C ARG A 187 -20.04 8.08 -11.80
N TYR A 188 -20.41 8.02 -13.08
CA TYR A 188 -20.24 6.85 -13.93
C TYR A 188 -19.45 7.24 -15.17
N PHE A 189 -18.49 6.41 -15.54
CA PHE A 189 -17.69 6.56 -16.75
C PHE A 189 -17.65 5.22 -17.49
N HIS A 190 -18.20 5.17 -18.71
CA HIS A 190 -18.05 4.02 -19.59
C HIS A 190 -16.79 4.17 -20.45
N VAL A 191 -15.84 3.24 -20.32
CA VAL A 191 -14.56 3.24 -21.03
C VAL A 191 -14.30 1.84 -21.61
N PRO A 192 -15.00 1.44 -22.67
CA PRO A 192 -14.97 0.06 -23.17
C PRO A 192 -13.57 -0.34 -23.64
N PHE A 193 -13.02 -1.41 -23.06
CA PHE A 193 -11.66 -1.87 -23.31
C PHE A 193 -11.60 -3.38 -23.56
N ASN A 194 -11.35 -3.77 -24.81
CA ASN A 194 -11.21 -5.17 -25.17
C ASN A 194 -9.89 -5.75 -24.65
N GLY A 195 -9.96 -6.82 -23.86
CA GLY A 195 -8.78 -7.45 -23.26
C GLY A 195 -7.95 -8.33 -24.21
N GLY A 196 -8.51 -8.72 -25.36
CA GLY A 196 -7.81 -9.46 -26.42
C GLY A 196 -7.28 -8.57 -27.56
N SER A 197 -7.81 -7.35 -27.67
CA SER A 197 -7.38 -6.31 -28.64
C SER A 197 -7.24 -4.96 -27.92
N PRO A 198 -6.20 -4.79 -27.07
CA PRO A 198 -5.99 -3.57 -26.32
C PRO A 198 -5.64 -2.41 -27.25
N ASN A 199 -6.23 -1.24 -27.00
CA ASN A 199 -6.05 -0.04 -27.81
C ASN A 199 -5.75 1.19 -26.93
N THR A 200 -4.95 2.11 -27.46
CA THR A 200 -4.50 3.30 -26.73
C THR A 200 -5.64 4.27 -26.41
N LYS A 201 -6.61 4.43 -27.33
CA LYS A 201 -7.77 5.31 -27.15
C LYS A 201 -8.56 5.02 -25.87
N ALA A 202 -8.77 3.75 -25.53
CA ALA A 202 -9.42 3.37 -24.28
C ALA A 202 -8.56 3.72 -23.04
N ALA A 203 -7.22 3.68 -23.15
CA ALA A 203 -6.33 4.13 -22.10
C ALA A 203 -6.31 5.67 -21.97
N ASP A 204 -6.39 6.41 -23.08
CA ASP A 204 -6.56 7.87 -23.09
C ASP A 204 -7.87 8.28 -22.41
N GLN A 205 -8.98 7.62 -22.76
CA GLN A 205 -10.29 7.82 -22.14
C GLN A 205 -10.29 7.46 -20.66
N PHE A 206 -9.63 6.37 -20.27
CA PHE A 206 -9.46 6.00 -18.87
C PHE A 206 -8.65 7.05 -18.10
N LEU A 207 -7.53 7.50 -18.66
CA LEU A 207 -6.69 8.55 -18.07
C LEU A 207 -7.38 9.91 -17.98
N ALA A 208 -8.38 10.19 -18.83
CA ALA A 208 -9.23 11.38 -18.69
C ALA A 208 -10.28 11.21 -17.58
N ALA A 209 -10.92 10.03 -17.50
CA ALA A 209 -11.92 9.72 -16.48
C ALA A 209 -11.32 9.70 -15.07
N ILE A 210 -10.24 8.96 -14.84
CA ILE A 210 -9.64 8.78 -13.51
C ILE A 210 -9.03 10.05 -12.92
N THR A 211 -8.51 10.97 -13.77
CA THR A 211 -7.98 12.27 -13.31
C THR A 211 -9.01 13.40 -13.40
N SER A 212 -10.28 13.12 -13.68
CA SER A 212 -11.33 14.13 -13.61
C SER A 212 -11.53 14.59 -12.15
N PRO A 213 -11.66 15.89 -11.84
CA PRO A 213 -11.68 16.39 -10.46
C PRO A 213 -12.70 15.70 -9.55
N GLY A 214 -12.22 14.92 -8.58
CA GLY A 214 -13.04 14.13 -7.65
C GLY A 214 -13.60 12.81 -8.21
N ALA A 215 -13.03 12.26 -9.28
CA ALA A 215 -13.32 10.87 -9.69
C ALA A 215 -12.76 9.85 -8.67
N GLU A 216 -11.61 10.15 -8.05
CA GLU A 216 -11.09 9.40 -6.91
C GLU A 216 -11.87 9.74 -5.61
N PRO A 217 -12.15 8.76 -4.72
CA PRO A 217 -11.83 7.34 -4.85
C PRO A 217 -12.65 6.62 -5.93
N ALA A 218 -12.01 5.82 -6.77
CA ALA A 218 -12.66 5.20 -7.93
C ALA A 218 -12.91 3.69 -7.76
N PHE A 219 -14.05 3.22 -8.22
CA PHE A 219 -14.36 1.81 -8.38
C PHE A 219 -14.22 1.43 -9.87
N ILE A 220 -13.16 0.71 -10.23
CA ILE A 220 -12.86 0.32 -11.62
C ILE A 220 -13.24 -1.15 -11.79
N HIS A 221 -14.00 -1.50 -12.83
CA HIS A 221 -14.42 -2.89 -13.02
C HIS A 221 -14.48 -3.33 -14.48
N CYS A 222 -14.46 -4.64 -14.68
CA CYS A 222 -14.65 -5.30 -15.97
C CYS A 222 -15.38 -6.63 -15.78
N SER A 223 -15.23 -7.62 -16.66
CA SER A 223 -15.77 -8.97 -16.42
C SER A 223 -15.09 -9.72 -15.24
N GLY A 224 -13.77 -9.52 -15.00
CA GLY A 224 -13.00 -10.39 -14.09
C GLY A 224 -11.86 -9.77 -13.27
N GLY A 225 -11.78 -8.44 -13.12
CA GLY A 225 -10.71 -7.74 -12.37
C GLY A 225 -9.50 -7.35 -13.22
N ASN A 226 -8.94 -8.27 -14.01
CA ASN A 226 -7.67 -8.08 -14.72
C ASN A 226 -7.58 -6.79 -15.58
N ARG A 227 -8.63 -6.39 -16.32
CA ARG A 227 -8.62 -5.13 -17.09
C ARG A 227 -8.63 -3.88 -16.19
N ALA A 228 -9.29 -3.93 -15.04
CA ALA A 228 -9.36 -2.82 -14.09
C ALA A 228 -7.99 -2.54 -13.47
N ALA A 229 -7.32 -3.57 -12.97
CA ALA A 229 -5.96 -3.48 -12.46
C ALA A 229 -4.92 -3.13 -13.55
N THR A 230 -5.16 -3.57 -14.80
CA THR A 230 -4.34 -3.17 -15.96
C THR A 230 -4.48 -1.66 -16.26
N MET A 231 -5.69 -1.10 -16.21
CA MET A 231 -5.88 0.35 -16.37
C MET A 231 -5.30 1.14 -15.19
N TRP A 232 -5.46 0.64 -13.95
CA TRP A 232 -4.86 1.29 -12.78
C TRP A 232 -3.33 1.35 -12.84
N LEU A 233 -2.66 0.30 -13.35
CA LEU A 233 -1.22 0.30 -13.64
C LEU A 233 -0.80 1.47 -14.54
N ILE A 234 -1.61 1.79 -15.56
CA ILE A 234 -1.38 2.94 -16.44
C ILE A 234 -1.41 4.25 -15.65
N LYS A 235 -2.40 4.47 -14.77
CA LYS A 235 -2.47 5.67 -13.91
C LYS A 235 -1.24 5.80 -13.02
N ARG A 236 -0.80 4.70 -12.39
CA ARG A 236 0.40 4.70 -11.54
C ARG A 236 1.68 5.11 -12.27
N ILE A 237 1.91 4.59 -13.47
CA ILE A 237 3.15 4.86 -14.24
C ILE A 237 3.09 6.21 -14.98
N ALA A 238 1.95 6.55 -15.59
CA ALA A 238 1.80 7.73 -16.45
C ALA A 238 1.44 9.03 -15.71
N VAL A 239 0.74 8.94 -14.58
CA VAL A 239 0.25 10.10 -13.80
C VAL A 239 0.92 10.18 -12.44
N ASP A 240 0.91 9.12 -11.63
CA ASP A 240 1.53 9.16 -10.30
C ASP A 240 3.08 9.07 -10.38
N ARG A 241 3.63 8.89 -11.60
CA ARG A 241 5.07 8.78 -11.93
C ARG A 241 5.81 7.63 -11.22
N TRP A 242 5.09 6.62 -10.74
CA TRP A 242 5.68 5.49 -10.02
C TRP A 242 6.66 4.70 -10.88
N ASP A 243 7.62 4.07 -10.22
CA ASP A 243 8.41 2.98 -10.78
C ASP A 243 7.51 1.83 -11.31
N VAL A 244 7.99 1.17 -12.35
CA VAL A 244 7.27 0.12 -13.09
C VAL A 244 7.16 -1.17 -12.28
N GLU A 245 8.19 -1.57 -11.52
CA GLU A 245 8.13 -2.75 -10.66
C GLU A 245 7.11 -2.52 -9.54
N ARG A 246 7.26 -1.41 -8.80
CA ARG A 246 6.33 -1.02 -7.72
C ARG A 246 4.87 -0.96 -8.18
N ALA A 247 4.61 -0.28 -9.29
CA ALA A 247 3.26 -0.18 -9.84
C ALA A 247 2.71 -1.54 -10.31
N THR A 248 3.58 -2.38 -10.88
CA THR A 248 3.22 -3.75 -11.30
C THR A 248 2.83 -4.63 -10.12
N GLN A 249 3.54 -4.58 -8.99
CA GLN A 249 3.20 -5.40 -7.81
C GLN A 249 1.83 -5.01 -7.22
N GLU A 250 1.52 -3.73 -7.15
CA GLU A 250 0.19 -3.26 -6.71
C GLU A 250 -0.92 -3.71 -7.67
N ALA A 251 -0.69 -3.62 -8.98
CA ALA A 251 -1.63 -4.10 -9.98
C ALA A 251 -1.86 -5.63 -9.86
N ILE A 252 -0.82 -6.43 -9.67
CA ILE A 252 -0.95 -7.89 -9.43
C ILE A 252 -1.80 -8.15 -8.19
N ALA A 253 -1.53 -7.45 -7.08
CA ALA A 253 -2.33 -7.56 -5.86
C ALA A 253 -3.81 -7.23 -6.11
N LEU A 254 -4.09 -6.18 -6.90
CA LEU A 254 -5.42 -5.77 -7.37
C LEU A 254 -6.06 -6.70 -8.45
N GLY A 255 -5.40 -7.78 -8.84
CA GLY A 255 -5.96 -8.80 -9.75
C GLY A 255 -5.51 -8.71 -11.21
N GLN A 256 -4.42 -7.99 -11.51
CA GLN A 256 -3.73 -8.05 -12.80
C GLN A 256 -3.07 -9.43 -12.97
N THR A 257 -3.34 -10.12 -14.09
CA THR A 257 -2.86 -11.48 -14.34
C THR A 257 -2.27 -11.69 -15.74
N SER A 258 -2.78 -11.00 -16.77
CA SER A 258 -2.33 -11.21 -18.15
C SER A 258 -1.01 -10.49 -18.42
N ALA A 259 0.04 -11.24 -18.77
CA ALA A 259 1.35 -10.67 -19.10
C ALA A 259 1.30 -9.72 -20.31
N ALA A 260 0.55 -10.08 -21.36
CA ALA A 260 0.42 -9.24 -22.56
C ALA A 260 -0.27 -7.90 -22.28
N LEU A 261 -1.35 -7.90 -21.48
CA LEU A 261 -2.05 -6.67 -21.09
C LEU A 261 -1.22 -5.79 -20.16
N ARG A 262 -0.41 -6.40 -19.27
CA ARG A 262 0.57 -5.68 -18.45
C ARG A 262 1.64 -5.02 -19.31
N GLN A 263 2.18 -5.72 -20.30
CA GLN A 263 3.20 -5.14 -21.20
C GLN A 263 2.62 -3.94 -21.97
N PHE A 264 1.44 -4.10 -22.59
CA PHE A 264 0.70 -2.99 -23.22
C PHE A 264 0.52 -1.78 -22.28
N ALA A 265 0.12 -2.01 -21.02
CA ALA A 265 -0.05 -0.96 -20.04
C ALA A 265 1.25 -0.23 -19.70
N ILE A 266 2.36 -0.97 -19.57
CA ILE A 266 3.69 -0.40 -19.32
C ILE A 266 4.16 0.42 -20.53
N ASP A 267 4.10 -0.14 -21.74
CA ASP A 267 4.55 0.49 -22.98
C ASP A 267 3.79 1.79 -23.24
N TYR A 268 2.45 1.75 -23.14
CA TYR A 268 1.61 2.94 -23.25
C TYR A 268 1.94 3.96 -22.16
N ALA A 269 2.02 3.54 -20.89
CA ALA A 269 2.19 4.48 -19.78
C ALA A 269 3.56 5.15 -19.75
N LEU A 270 4.62 4.47 -20.20
CA LEU A 270 5.95 5.06 -20.36
C LEU A 270 5.97 6.10 -21.50
N ALA A 271 5.27 5.83 -22.60
CA ALA A 271 5.16 6.79 -23.72
C ALA A 271 4.27 8.01 -23.41
N HIS A 272 3.28 7.88 -22.51
CA HIS A 272 2.32 8.93 -22.18
C HIS A 272 2.52 9.52 -20.76
N ARG A 273 3.77 9.49 -20.27
CA ARG A 273 4.18 10.03 -18.97
C ARG A 273 4.06 11.55 -18.91
N ARG A 274 2.99 12.04 -18.28
CA ARG A 274 2.63 13.47 -18.16
C ARG A 274 2.87 14.05 -16.76
#